data_AF-A0A938K799-F1
#
_entry.id   AF-A0A938K799-F1
#
_cell.length_a   1.000
_cell.length_b   1.000
_cell.length_c   1.000
_cell.angle_alpha   90.00
_cell.angle_beta   90.00
_cell.angle_gamma   90.00
#
_symmetry.space_group_name_H-M   'P 1'
#
loop_
_entity.id
_entity.type
_entity.pdbx_description
1 polymer ?
#
loop_
_entity_poly.entity_id
_entity_poly.type
_entity_poly.pdbx_seq_one_letter_code
_entity_poly.pdbx_strand_id
1 'polypeptide(L)'
;MALYDELPVFGDVYRLTLRVFTLTQGFNREFKYTLGQEMKRDCLVLLRSIYRINRSRERVPLLEAFLDDFELLKLEVRLCADLKLVSLRQHAELIEMMATIGRQITGWRNASMQA
;
A
#
# COMPACT_ATOMS: atom_id res chain seq x y z
N MET A 1 3.70 -12.74 19.60
CA MET A 1 3.30 -11.97 18.39
C MET A 1 2.05 -12.62 17.85
N ALA A 2 1.03 -11.84 17.49
CA ALA A 2 -0.08 -12.37 16.67
C ALA A 2 0.47 -12.85 15.31
N LEU A 3 -0.22 -13.80 14.68
CA LEU A 3 0.13 -14.20 13.31
C LEU A 3 -0.06 -12.98 12.40
N TYR A 4 0.82 -12.79 11.42
CA TYR A 4 0.86 -11.54 10.63
C TYR A 4 -0.41 -11.34 9.79
N ASP A 5 -1.10 -12.42 9.45
CA ASP A 5 -2.37 -12.49 8.73
C ASP A 5 -3.59 -12.11 9.59
N GLU A 6 -3.45 -12.11 10.92
CA GLU A 6 -4.45 -11.64 11.86
C GLU A 6 -4.37 -10.11 12.10
N LEU A 7 -3.34 -9.45 11.57
CA LEU A 7 -3.18 -8.00 11.72
C LEU A 7 -4.19 -7.26 10.82
N PRO A 8 -5.02 -6.33 11.37
CA PRO A 8 -5.95 -5.53 10.56
C PRO A 8 -5.26 -4.83 9.39
N VAL A 9 -4.06 -4.29 9.61
CA VAL A 9 -3.28 -3.59 8.60
C VAL A 9 -2.83 -4.50 7.46
N PHE A 10 -2.55 -5.77 7.74
CA PHE A 10 -2.23 -6.74 6.69
C PHE A 10 -3.45 -6.99 5.79
N GLY A 11 -4.62 -7.19 6.40
CA GLY A 11 -5.88 -7.37 5.67
C GLY A 11 -6.21 -6.17 4.77
N ASP A 12 -6.02 -4.94 5.26
CA ASP A 12 -6.24 -3.72 4.46
C ASP A 12 -5.25 -3.57 3.31
N VAL A 13 -3.96 -3.81 3.53
CA VAL A 13 -2.96 -3.75 2.46
C VAL A 13 -3.18 -4.86 1.43
N TYR A 14 -3.64 -6.04 1.85
CA TYR A 14 -4.01 -7.12 0.93
C TYR A 14 -5.23 -6.73 0.07
N ARG A 15 -6.26 -6.12 0.66
CA ARG A 15 -7.41 -5.59 -0.08
C ARG A 15 -6.98 -4.53 -1.09
N LEU A 16 -6.11 -3.60 -0.71
CA LEU A 16 -5.55 -2.59 -1.63
C LEU A 16 -4.80 -3.27 -2.78
N THR A 17 -3.98 -4.26 -2.48
CA THR A 17 -3.22 -5.03 -3.48
C THR A 17 -4.16 -5.67 -4.50
N LEU A 18 -5.20 -6.39 -4.05
CA LEU A 18 -6.20 -6.98 -4.95
C LEU A 18 -6.89 -5.93 -5.83
N ARG A 19 -7.19 -4.76 -5.25
CA ARG A 19 -7.82 -3.66 -5.98
C ARG A 19 -6.90 -3.12 -7.08
N VAL A 20 -5.64 -2.87 -6.78
CA VAL A 20 -4.62 -2.43 -7.75
C VAL A 20 -4.44 -3.47 -8.86
N PHE A 21 -4.34 -4.76 -8.51
CA PHE A 21 -4.21 -5.82 -9.50
C PHE A 21 -5.41 -5.89 -10.45
N THR A 22 -6.62 -5.65 -9.95
CA THR A 22 -7.84 -5.65 -10.76
C THR A 22 -7.95 -4.40 -11.62
N LEU A 23 -7.65 -3.21 -11.08
CA LEU A 23 -7.76 -1.94 -11.80
C LEU A 23 -6.78 -1.86 -12.97
N THR A 24 -5.53 -2.24 -12.74
CA THR A 24 -4.45 -2.19 -13.74
C THR A 24 -4.68 -3.16 -14.92
N GLN A 25 -5.59 -4.13 -14.81
CA GLN A 25 -5.95 -4.98 -15.96
C GLN A 25 -6.61 -4.20 -17.09
N GLY A 26 -7.37 -3.15 -16.75
CA GLY A 26 -8.08 -2.29 -17.69
C GLY A 26 -7.22 -1.17 -18.29
N PHE A 27 -5.95 -1.05 -17.88
CA PHE A 27 -5.05 -0.06 -18.46
C PHE A 27 -4.74 -0.38 -19.92
N ASN A 28 -4.48 0.66 -20.72
CA ASN A 28 -3.97 0.48 -22.07
C ASN A 28 -2.60 -0.22 -22.04
N ARG A 29 -2.16 -0.74 -23.19
CA ARG A 29 -0.94 -1.57 -23.27
C ARG A 29 0.30 -0.88 -22.72
N GLU A 30 0.47 0.40 -23.00
CA GLU A 30 1.62 1.20 -22.57
C GLU A 30 1.68 1.29 -21.04
N PHE A 31 0.60 1.74 -20.39
CA PHE A 31 0.57 1.89 -18.93
C PHE A 31 0.46 0.58 -18.19
N LYS A 32 -0.11 -0.47 -18.79
CA LYS A 32 -0.25 -1.79 -18.17
C LYS A 32 1.09 -2.46 -17.88
N TYR A 33 2.05 -2.32 -18.79
CA TYR A 33 3.40 -2.91 -18.67
C TYR A 33 4.45 -1.94 -18.11
N THR A 34 4.04 -0.72 -17.75
CA THR A 34 4.89 0.26 -17.08
C THR A 34 4.31 0.53 -15.69
N LEU A 35 3.52 1.58 -15.54
CA LEU A 35 2.93 2.01 -14.27
C LEU A 35 2.14 0.89 -13.57
N GLY A 36 1.31 0.16 -14.30
CA GLY A 36 0.51 -0.92 -13.74
C GLY A 36 1.34 -2.13 -13.28
N GLN A 37 2.58 -2.29 -13.75
CA GLN A 37 3.50 -3.31 -13.27
C GLN A 37 4.26 -2.85 -12.02
N GLU A 38 4.72 -1.59 -11.99
CA GLU A 38 5.38 -1.01 -10.81
C GLU A 38 4.40 -0.93 -9.62
N MET A 39 3.16 -0.44 -9.82
CA MET A 39 2.15 -0.42 -8.75
C MET A 39 1.90 -1.80 -8.12
N LYS A 40 1.88 -2.87 -8.93
CA LYS A 40 1.70 -4.24 -8.43
C LYS A 40 2.90 -4.68 -7.60
N ARG A 41 4.10 -4.37 -8.08
CA ARG A 41 5.35 -4.66 -7.37
C ARG A 41 5.38 -3.92 -6.03
N ASP A 42 5.04 -2.64 -6.01
CA ASP A 42 5.05 -1.82 -4.81
C ASP A 42 4.02 -2.31 -3.78
N CYS A 43 2.81 -2.69 -4.22
CA CYS A 43 1.85 -3.37 -3.34
C CYS A 43 2.41 -4.65 -2.71
N LEU A 44 3.13 -5.48 -3.47
CA LEU A 44 3.75 -6.70 -2.95
C LEU A 44 4.91 -6.39 -1.99
N VAL A 45 5.64 -5.29 -2.22
CA VAL A 45 6.68 -4.79 -1.28
C VAL A 45 6.02 -4.39 0.04
N LEU A 46 4.93 -3.62 0.01
CA LEU A 46 4.19 -3.23 1.22
C LEU A 46 3.72 -4.45 2.02
N LEU A 47 3.12 -5.46 1.36
CA LEU A 47 2.73 -6.72 2.01
C LEU A 47 3.92 -7.41 2.69
N ARG A 48 5.06 -7.50 2.00
CA ARG A 48 6.28 -8.09 2.55
C ARG A 48 6.82 -7.27 3.71
N SER A 49 6.73 -5.95 3.65
CA SER A 49 7.18 -5.04 4.70
C SER A 49 6.39 -5.23 6.00
N ILE A 50 5.07 -5.43 5.94
CA ILE A 50 4.25 -5.75 7.14
C ILE A 50 4.75 -7.02 7.82
N TYR A 51 5.02 -8.07 7.04
CA TYR A 51 5.58 -9.31 7.56
C TYR A 51 6.93 -9.09 8.24
N ARG A 52 7.82 -8.30 7.62
CA ARG A 52 9.15 -7.97 8.18
C ARG A 52 9.03 -7.17 9.48
N ILE A 53 8.16 -6.16 9.52
CA ILE A 53 7.89 -5.35 10.71
C ILE A 53 7.37 -6.25 11.83
N ASN A 54 6.39 -7.12 11.55
CA ASN A 54 5.81 -8.01 12.56
C ASN A 54 6.83 -9.02 13.11
N ARG A 55 7.87 -9.39 12.37
CA ARG A 55 8.93 -10.29 12.86
C ARG A 55 10.09 -9.58 13.55
N SER A 56 10.23 -8.27 13.38
CA SER A 56 11.36 -7.51 13.89
C SER A 56 11.20 -7.11 15.36
N ARG A 57 12.33 -7.02 16.06
CA ARG A 57 12.44 -6.36 17.37
C ARG A 57 12.53 -4.85 17.20
N GLU A 58 13.35 -4.39 16.27
CA GLU A 58 13.46 -2.98 15.88
C GLU A 58 12.48 -2.70 14.74
N ARG A 59 11.32 -2.14 15.09
CA ARG A 59 10.22 -1.93 14.13
C ARG A 59 10.21 -0.54 13.52
N VAL A 60 10.67 0.47 14.26
CA VAL A 60 10.57 1.88 13.85
C VAL A 60 11.23 2.14 12.49
N PRO A 61 12.47 1.71 12.22
CA PRO A 61 13.10 1.95 10.90
C PRO A 61 12.36 1.25 9.75
N LEU A 62 11.81 0.06 10.01
CA LEU A 62 11.04 -0.69 9.00
C LEU A 62 9.67 -0.05 8.74
N LEU A 63 9.06 0.55 9.75
CA LEU A 63 7.81 1.30 9.63
C LEU A 63 8.02 2.62 8.87
N GLU A 64 9.15 3.28 9.07
CA GLU A 64 9.54 4.46 8.28
C GLU A 64 9.77 4.09 6.81
N ALA A 65 10.54 3.03 6.54
CA ALA A 65 10.72 2.54 5.18
C ALA A 65 9.39 2.14 4.52
N PHE A 66 8.47 1.52 5.26
CA PHE A 66 7.12 1.25 4.75
C PHE A 66 6.40 2.54 4.37
N LEU A 67 6.48 3.59 5.19
CA LEU A 67 5.81 4.87 4.91
C LEU A 67 6.37 5.53 3.65
N ASP A 68 7.67 5.43 3.40
CA ASP A 68 8.32 5.94 2.18
C ASP A 68 7.84 5.18 0.94
N ASP A 69 7.87 3.83 0.98
CA ASP A 69 7.35 2.97 -0.10
C ASP A 69 5.85 3.24 -0.33
N PHE A 70 5.11 3.50 0.75
CA PHE A 70 3.67 3.78 0.68
C PHE A 70 3.36 5.15 0.07
N GLU A 71 4.23 6.14 0.28
CA GLU A 71 4.10 7.45 -0.35
C GLU A 71 4.29 7.36 -1.86
N LEU A 72 5.22 6.52 -2.33
CA LEU A 72 5.40 6.25 -3.75
C LEU A 72 4.09 5.72 -4.38
N LEU A 73 3.47 4.72 -3.77
CA LEU A 73 2.19 4.17 -4.27
C LEU A 73 1.08 5.23 -4.34
N LYS A 74 1.00 6.16 -3.38
CA LYS A 74 0.02 7.27 -3.45
C LYS A 74 0.28 8.18 -4.66
N LEU A 75 1.54 8.47 -4.96
CA LEU A 75 1.92 9.27 -6.13
C LEU A 75 1.57 8.53 -7.42
N GLU A 76 1.78 7.22 -7.50
CA GLU A 76 1.36 6.40 -8.64
C GLU A 76 -0.16 6.42 -8.85
N VAL A 77 -0.95 6.33 -7.76
CA VAL A 77 -2.41 6.44 -7.83
C VAL A 77 -2.85 7.84 -8.30
N ARG A 78 -2.15 8.89 -7.85
CA ARG A 78 -2.38 10.25 -8.34
C ARG A 78 -2.11 10.38 -9.83
N LEU A 79 -0.99 9.84 -10.28
CA LEU A 79 -0.63 9.80 -11.69
C LEU A 79 -1.67 9.04 -12.53
N CYS A 80 -2.21 7.94 -12.02
CA CYS A 80 -3.30 7.23 -12.69
C CYS A 80 -4.55 8.10 -12.91
N ALA A 81 -4.87 9.01 -11.98
CA ALA A 81 -5.96 9.97 -12.14
C ALA A 81 -5.65 11.02 -13.20
N ASP A 82 -4.47 11.63 -13.10
CA ASP A 82 -4.05 12.71 -14.00
C ASP A 82 -3.97 12.21 -15.46
N LEU A 83 -3.53 10.96 -15.64
CA LEU A 83 -3.51 10.25 -16.93
C LEU A 83 -4.87 9.66 -17.34
N LYS A 84 -5.92 9.83 -16.53
CA LYS A 84 -7.28 9.30 -16.76
C LYS A 84 -7.34 7.77 -16.95
N LEU A 85 -6.44 7.05 -16.29
CA LEU A 85 -6.41 5.58 -16.28
C LEU A 85 -7.42 4.98 -15.31
N VAL A 86 -7.85 5.77 -14.33
CA VAL A 86 -8.91 5.43 -13.38
C VAL A 86 -9.99 6.49 -13.38
N SER A 87 -11.24 6.07 -13.18
CA SER A 87 -12.36 6.98 -12.96
C SER A 87 -12.24 7.69 -11.61
N LEU A 88 -12.93 8.83 -11.46
CA LEU A 88 -13.00 9.57 -10.19
C LEU A 88 -13.46 8.68 -9.03
N ARG A 89 -14.43 7.78 -9.29
CA ARG A 89 -14.93 6.83 -8.28
C ARG A 89 -13.85 5.85 -7.83
N GLN A 90 -13.11 5.27 -8.77
CA GLN A 90 -12.02 4.34 -8.47
C GLN A 90 -10.87 5.05 -7.75
N HIS A 91 -10.58 6.29 -8.11
CA HIS A 91 -9.58 7.10 -7.44
C HIS A 91 -9.97 7.39 -5.98
N ALA A 92 -11.20 7.83 -5.73
CA ALA A 92 -11.71 8.09 -4.39
C ALA A 92 -11.64 6.83 -3.50
N GLU A 93 -12.05 5.69 -4.04
CA GLU A 93 -11.94 4.39 -3.37
C GLU A 93 -10.48 4.08 -2.96
N LEU A 94 -9.52 4.24 -3.87
CA LEU A 94 -8.10 4.02 -3.57
C LEU A 94 -7.59 4.99 -2.48
N ILE A 95 -7.97 6.27 -2.54
CA ILE A 95 -7.61 7.25 -1.50
C ILE A 95 -8.12 6.81 -0.12
N GLU A 96 -9.38 6.37 -0.02
CA GLU A 96 -9.97 5.96 1.25
C GLU A 96 -9.28 4.72 1.84
N MET A 97 -8.97 3.73 0.99
CA MET A 97 -8.18 2.56 1.38
C MET A 97 -6.80 2.98 1.90
N MET A 98 -6.11 3.84 1.14
CA MET A 98 -4.76 4.31 1.51
C MET A 98 -4.77 5.15 2.78
N ALA A 99 -5.77 6.01 2.99
CA ALA A 99 -5.91 6.80 4.22
C ALA A 99 -6.09 5.89 5.45
N THR A 100 -6.85 4.81 5.30
CA THR A 100 -7.08 3.81 6.36
C THR A 100 -5.81 3.06 6.71
N ILE A 101 -5.04 2.62 5.71
CA ILE A 101 -3.74 1.97 5.90
C ILE A 101 -2.75 2.93 6.58
N GLY A 102 -2.67 4.18 6.11
CA GLY A 102 -1.78 5.20 6.65
C GLY A 102 -2.00 5.43 8.15
N ARG A 103 -3.27 5.58 8.58
CA ARG A 103 -3.60 5.72 10.02
C ARG A 103 -3.13 4.53 10.85
N GLN A 104 -3.30 3.30 10.35
CA GLN A 104 -2.88 2.09 11.06
C GLN A 104 -1.37 2.01 11.21
N ILE A 105 -0.61 2.30 10.14
CA ILE A 105 0.85 2.26 10.15
C ILE A 105 1.43 3.34 11.06
N THR A 106 0.89 4.56 11.00
CA THR A 106 1.30 5.64 11.91
C THR A 106 1.01 5.29 13.37
N GLY A 107 -0.16 4.72 13.65
CA GLY A 107 -0.50 4.22 14.98
C GLY A 107 0.48 3.14 15.46
N TRP A 108 0.84 2.21 14.59
CA TRP A 108 1.79 1.15 14.90
C TRP A 108 3.21 1.68 15.16
N ARG A 109 3.66 2.68 14.38
CA ARG A 109 4.93 3.38 14.60
C ARG A 109 4.97 4.08 15.95
N ASN A 110 3.93 4.86 16.28
CA ASN A 110 3.89 5.59 17.54
C ASN A 110 3.88 4.64 18.75
N ALA A 111 3.12 3.54 18.67
CA ALA A 111 3.14 2.49 19.70
C ALA A 111 4.52 1.80 19.82
N SER A 112 5.22 1.61 18.70
CA SER A 112 6.55 0.99 18.69
C SER A 112 7.68 1.93 19.15
N MET A 113 7.46 3.24 19.17
CA MET A 113 8.41 4.22 19.73
C MET A 113 8.27 4.37 21.25
N GLN A 114 7.12 4.01 21.80
CA GLN A 114 6.80 4.10 23.23
C GLN A 114 7.07 2.79 24.00
N ALA A 115 7.36 1.70 23.28
CA ALA A 115 7.63 0.37 23.81
C ALA A 115 9.15 0.11 23.92
#